data_AF-A0A3S7UUH1-F1
#
_entry.id   AF-A0A3S7UUH1-F1
#
_cell.length_a   1.000
_cell.length_b   1.000
_cell.length_c   1.000
_cell.angle_alpha   90.00
_cell.angle_beta   90.00
_cell.angle_gamma   90.00
#
_symmetry.space_group_name_H-M   'P 1'
#
loop_
_entity.id
_entity.type
_entity.pdbx_description
1 polymer ?
#
loop_
_entity_poly.entity_id
_entity_poly.type
_entity_poly.pdbx_seq_one_letter_code
_entity_poly.pdbx_strand_id
1 'polypeptide(L)'
;MSTHSAHSLPPRPTDSLEHELRVQLEGAWEVLERARARQRALLEPLASRRWRRHLRKQPELLRQVRELEAPLGEALARAERRLEQGFRSEHHPLALLTHELRTQRTRLETLVRDRLAQLGGQGCLSLVEGLERLETTLLEPPAPPLFEGEQVLLSIGAGWWELALYVVALIGILFWNADKLLGFIRSFRSGSVLWFVSAGIQFLILTTPVFRTLWSVGRFVLTPRRLVWKPLLGKTKQLSLDSIPPQGITTEPHAFTKKTGVLRVSGGSETLALRDIRHLDRMRALLELHRRPLLFGRVLGPPTYPLAMFQATRRPVLSGPEHEGESGLLVLRSGQVAFLPEQGSDSVLRALFGEWPTGCPKGLTLPLMMQQLSLLPEADFDRCVEEAVRASGGALWPSATVNHGPAPSGRGYLFSPRQGPVLTGVPDDSLLEAIDRVVHHWRS
;
A
#
# COMPACT_ATOMS: atom_id res chain seq x y z
N MET A 1 -11.90 75.73 -38.55
CA MET A 1 -12.11 74.31 -38.88
C MET A 1 -10.74 73.70 -39.10
N SER A 2 -10.17 73.09 -38.06
CA SER A 2 -8.85 72.47 -38.11
C SER A 2 -9.03 70.97 -37.91
N THR A 3 -8.78 70.22 -38.97
CA THR A 3 -8.79 68.76 -38.97
C THR A 3 -7.57 68.24 -38.23
N HIS A 4 -7.78 67.61 -37.09
CA HIS A 4 -6.78 66.78 -36.42
C HIS A 4 -6.54 65.51 -37.24
N SER A 5 -5.47 65.50 -38.05
CA SER A 5 -4.95 64.26 -38.63
C SER A 5 -4.27 63.45 -37.51
N ALA A 6 -4.90 62.34 -37.14
CA ALA A 6 -4.32 61.34 -36.26
C ALA A 6 -3.12 60.69 -36.95
N HIS A 7 -1.92 60.91 -36.42
CA HIS A 7 -0.72 60.19 -36.79
C HIS A 7 -0.86 58.73 -36.31
N SER A 8 -1.18 57.83 -37.24
CA SER A 8 -1.03 56.40 -37.07
C SER A 8 0.47 56.07 -36.95
N LEU A 9 0.91 55.68 -35.76
CA LEU A 9 2.25 55.14 -35.53
C LEU A 9 2.47 53.89 -36.42
N PRO A 10 3.63 53.74 -37.06
CA PRO A 10 3.93 52.53 -37.83
C PRO A 10 3.91 51.30 -36.91
N PRO A 11 3.40 50.15 -37.38
CA PRO A 11 3.39 48.92 -36.61
C PRO A 11 4.82 48.54 -36.22
N ARG A 12 5.00 48.04 -34.99
CA ARG A 12 6.30 47.55 -34.54
C ARG A 12 6.75 46.41 -35.48
N PRO A 13 8.05 46.32 -35.81
CA PRO A 13 8.57 45.32 -36.76
C PRO A 13 8.33 43.86 -36.34
N THR A 14 7.95 43.59 -35.09
CA THR A 14 7.53 42.27 -34.61
C THR A 14 6.12 41.89 -35.09
N ASP A 15 5.22 42.86 -35.23
CA ASP A 15 3.80 42.61 -35.48
C ASP A 15 3.55 42.23 -36.96
N SER A 16 4.37 42.75 -37.88
CA SER A 16 4.32 42.38 -39.31
C SER A 16 4.81 40.95 -39.55
N LEU A 17 5.84 40.53 -38.82
CA LEU A 17 6.46 39.21 -38.95
C LEU A 17 5.58 38.10 -38.36
N GLU A 18 4.88 38.37 -37.26
CA GLU A 18 3.86 37.47 -36.70
C GLU A 18 2.65 37.31 -37.64
N HIS A 19 2.23 38.39 -38.30
CA HIS A 19 1.12 38.34 -39.25
C HIS A 19 1.48 37.50 -40.49
N GLU A 20 2.68 37.65 -41.03
CA GLU A 20 3.19 36.82 -42.14
C GLU A 20 3.25 35.33 -41.76
N LEU A 21 3.70 35.00 -40.54
CA LEU A 21 3.77 33.62 -40.07
C LEU A 21 2.38 32.99 -39.89
N ARG A 22 1.39 33.76 -39.43
CA ARG A 22 0.00 33.31 -39.32
C ARG A 22 -0.59 32.93 -40.68
N VAL A 23 -0.35 33.76 -41.70
CA VAL A 23 -0.81 33.50 -43.06
C VAL A 23 -0.09 32.27 -43.66
N GLN A 24 1.22 32.15 -43.45
CA GLN A 24 2.03 31.09 -44.04
C GLN A 24 1.83 29.70 -43.42
N LEU A 25 1.38 29.63 -42.16
CA LEU A 25 1.20 28.38 -41.43
C LEU A 25 -0.25 27.88 -41.38
N GLU A 26 -1.20 28.58 -42.02
CA GLU A 26 -2.60 28.15 -42.26
C GLU A 26 -3.23 27.42 -41.07
N GLY A 27 -3.31 28.09 -39.92
CA GLY A 27 -3.91 27.55 -38.69
C GLY A 27 -2.97 26.70 -37.81
N ALA A 28 -1.82 26.23 -38.31
CA ALA A 28 -0.83 25.54 -37.48
C ALA A 28 -0.22 26.48 -36.42
N TRP A 29 -0.07 27.77 -36.74
CA TRP A 29 0.38 28.78 -35.77
C TRP A 29 -0.58 28.90 -34.57
N GLU A 30 -1.88 28.90 -34.81
CA GLU A 30 -2.89 28.95 -33.75
C GLU A 30 -2.84 27.72 -32.85
N VAL A 31 -2.58 26.54 -33.43
CA VAL A 31 -2.38 25.30 -32.67
C VAL A 31 -1.14 25.42 -31.79
N LEU A 32 -0.02 25.95 -32.31
CA LEU A 32 1.22 26.14 -31.54
C LEU A 32 1.03 27.14 -30.39
N GLU A 33 0.40 28.30 -30.63
CA GLU A 33 0.11 29.29 -29.58
C GLU A 33 -0.83 28.72 -28.51
N ARG A 34 -1.90 28.03 -28.93
CA ARG A 34 -2.87 27.41 -28.03
C ARG A 34 -2.23 26.32 -27.18
N ALA A 35 -1.39 25.47 -27.79
CA ALA A 35 -0.63 24.46 -27.10
C ALA A 35 0.32 25.06 -26.07
N ARG A 36 1.06 26.12 -26.42
CA ARG A 36 1.97 26.82 -25.51
C ARG A 36 1.23 27.35 -24.29
N ALA A 37 0.09 28.01 -24.50
CA ALA A 37 -0.72 28.55 -23.42
C ALA A 37 -1.25 27.44 -22.48
N ARG A 38 -1.76 26.34 -23.03
CA ARG A 38 -2.32 25.23 -22.24
C ARG A 38 -1.25 24.41 -21.52
N GLN A 39 -0.11 24.14 -22.17
CA GLN A 39 1.02 23.45 -21.56
C GLN A 39 1.61 24.27 -20.40
N ARG A 40 1.78 25.59 -20.56
CA ARG A 40 2.19 26.48 -19.45
C ARG A 40 1.19 26.47 -18.30
N ALA A 41 -0.11 26.57 -18.61
CA ALA A 41 -1.17 26.53 -17.60
C ALA A 41 -1.22 25.21 -16.83
N LEU A 42 -0.78 24.09 -17.43
CA LEU A 42 -0.69 22.79 -16.76
C LEU A 42 0.62 22.59 -15.98
N LEU A 43 1.74 23.15 -16.47
CA LEU A 43 3.05 23.08 -15.82
C LEU A 43 3.04 23.67 -14.41
N GLU A 44 2.40 24.83 -14.23
CA GLU A 44 2.37 25.53 -12.93
C GLU A 44 1.67 24.70 -11.82
N PRO A 45 0.44 24.18 -12.02
CA PRO A 45 -0.20 23.26 -11.09
C PRO A 45 0.63 22.00 -10.81
N LEU A 46 1.20 21.36 -11.84
CA LEU A 46 1.97 20.12 -11.70
C LEU A 46 3.28 20.31 -10.94
N ALA A 47 3.94 21.45 -11.08
CA ALA A 47 5.16 21.79 -10.36
C ALA A 47 4.89 22.09 -8.86
N SER A 48 3.69 22.55 -8.52
CA SER A 48 3.34 22.94 -7.16
C SER A 48 3.36 21.76 -6.16
N ARG A 49 3.63 22.06 -4.86
CA ARG A 49 3.52 21.05 -3.78
C ARG A 49 2.08 20.56 -3.58
N ARG A 50 1.09 21.37 -3.95
CA ARG A 50 -0.35 21.08 -3.80
C ARG A 50 -1.00 20.64 -5.11
N TRP A 51 -0.21 20.13 -6.06
CA TRP A 51 -0.65 19.80 -7.42
C TRP A 51 -1.95 19.00 -7.48
N ARG A 52 -2.13 17.99 -6.61
CA ARG A 52 -3.37 17.18 -6.55
C ARG A 52 -4.62 18.03 -6.29
N ARG A 53 -4.50 19.03 -5.42
CA ARG A 53 -5.63 19.92 -5.08
C ARG A 53 -5.94 20.86 -6.23
N HIS A 54 -4.92 21.38 -6.92
CA HIS A 54 -5.10 22.25 -8.07
C HIS A 54 -5.72 21.49 -9.25
N LEU A 55 -5.18 20.33 -9.61
CA LEU A 55 -5.71 19.53 -10.72
C LEU A 55 -7.13 18.99 -10.45
N ARG A 56 -7.47 18.62 -9.21
CA ARG A 56 -8.85 18.25 -8.87
C ARG A 56 -9.86 19.38 -9.02
N LYS A 57 -9.44 20.63 -8.88
CA LYS A 57 -10.29 21.79 -9.12
C LYS A 57 -10.45 22.10 -10.62
N GLN A 58 -9.52 21.63 -11.44
CA GLN A 58 -9.42 21.93 -12.87
C GLN A 58 -9.06 20.67 -13.67
N PRO A 59 -9.88 19.60 -13.62
CA PRO A 59 -9.58 18.36 -14.34
C PRO A 59 -9.52 18.58 -15.85
N GLU A 60 -10.30 19.55 -16.36
CA GLU A 60 -10.35 19.92 -17.77
C GLU A 60 -9.00 20.34 -18.36
N LEU A 61 -8.05 20.83 -17.55
CA LEU A 61 -6.71 21.17 -18.05
C LEU A 61 -5.94 19.95 -18.54
N LEU A 62 -6.13 18.79 -17.90
CA LEU A 62 -5.50 17.53 -18.33
C LEU A 62 -6.09 17.09 -19.67
N ARG A 63 -7.42 17.15 -19.78
CA ARG A 63 -8.16 16.80 -20.99
C ARG A 63 -7.80 17.71 -22.17
N GLN A 64 -7.75 19.02 -21.95
CA GLN A 64 -7.41 19.99 -23.00
C GLN A 64 -5.99 19.82 -23.53
N VAL A 65 -5.01 19.56 -22.66
CA VAL A 65 -3.63 19.30 -23.12
C VAL A 65 -3.58 17.96 -23.86
N ARG A 66 -4.25 16.93 -23.36
CA ARG A 66 -4.33 15.61 -24.01
C ARG A 66 -4.92 15.70 -25.44
N GLU A 67 -6.02 16.43 -25.60
CA GLU A 67 -6.67 16.63 -26.91
C GLU A 67 -5.80 17.45 -27.88
N LEU A 68 -4.92 18.32 -27.37
CA LEU A 68 -4.02 19.14 -28.18
C LEU A 68 -2.73 18.43 -28.59
N GLU A 69 -2.34 17.31 -27.97
CA GLU A 69 -1.06 16.63 -28.28
C GLU A 69 -1.01 16.09 -29.72
N ALA A 70 -2.12 15.53 -30.23
CA ALA A 70 -2.19 15.04 -31.61
C ALA A 70 -2.03 16.17 -32.65
N PRO A 71 -2.85 17.25 -32.64
CA PRO A 71 -2.68 18.35 -33.59
C PRO A 71 -1.37 19.12 -33.38
N LEU A 72 -0.84 19.18 -32.15
CA LEU A 72 0.47 19.78 -31.87
C LEU A 72 1.59 19.02 -32.59
N GLY A 73 1.58 17.68 -32.58
CA GLY A 73 2.57 16.87 -33.28
C GLY A 73 2.63 17.17 -34.78
N GLU A 74 1.47 17.29 -35.42
CA GLU A 74 1.39 17.67 -36.83
C GLU A 74 1.86 19.11 -37.09
N ALA A 75 1.45 20.05 -36.23
CA ALA A 75 1.81 21.45 -36.35
C ALA A 75 3.33 21.67 -36.20
N LEU A 76 3.97 20.97 -35.24
CA LEU A 76 5.42 20.98 -35.08
C LEU A 76 6.13 20.40 -36.31
N ALA A 77 5.67 19.26 -36.83
CA ALA A 77 6.25 18.65 -38.03
C ALA A 77 6.11 19.53 -39.30
N ARG A 78 5.03 20.32 -39.41
CA ARG A 78 4.88 21.32 -40.49
C ARG A 78 5.81 22.51 -40.28
N ALA A 79 5.90 23.03 -39.06
CA ALA A 79 6.79 24.15 -38.72
C ALA A 79 8.27 23.80 -38.98
N GLU A 80 8.70 22.58 -38.63
CA GLU A 80 10.06 22.08 -38.84
C GLU A 80 10.40 21.97 -40.33
N ARG A 81 9.53 21.36 -41.14
CA ARG A 81 9.69 21.31 -42.60
C ARG A 81 9.85 22.71 -43.21
N ARG A 82 9.13 23.71 -42.67
CA ARG A 82 9.25 25.10 -43.13
C ARG A 82 10.55 25.77 -42.69
N LEU A 83 11.02 25.50 -41.47
CA LEU A 83 12.32 25.99 -41.00
C LEU A 83 13.46 25.45 -41.88
N GLU A 84 13.39 24.17 -42.27
CA GLU A 84 14.36 23.54 -43.18
C GLU A 84 14.37 24.17 -44.59
N GLN A 85 13.21 24.62 -45.08
CA GLN A 85 13.02 25.11 -46.46
C GLN A 85 13.39 26.58 -46.70
N GLY A 86 13.56 27.41 -45.67
CA GLY A 86 13.82 28.83 -45.92
C GLY A 86 14.23 29.69 -44.73
N PHE A 87 14.14 29.19 -43.50
CA PHE A 87 14.34 30.01 -42.30
C PHE A 87 15.36 29.34 -41.36
N ARG A 88 16.63 29.32 -41.79
CA ARG A 88 17.76 28.71 -41.06
C ARG A 88 18.32 29.57 -39.91
N SER A 89 17.73 30.73 -39.62
CA SER A 89 18.20 31.57 -38.52
C SER A 89 17.75 30.99 -37.18
N GLU A 90 18.70 30.73 -36.28
CA GLU A 90 18.44 30.24 -34.92
C GLU A 90 17.58 31.23 -34.09
N HIS A 91 17.56 32.52 -34.47
CA HIS A 91 16.78 33.55 -33.81
C HIS A 91 15.39 33.77 -34.42
N HIS A 92 14.99 32.94 -35.38
CA HIS A 92 13.68 33.07 -36.00
C HIS A 92 12.56 32.74 -34.99
N PRO A 93 11.49 33.54 -34.90
CA PRO A 93 10.43 33.37 -33.88
C PRO A 93 9.75 32.00 -33.95
N LEU A 94 9.59 31.43 -35.16
CA LEU A 94 9.07 30.06 -35.32
C LEU A 94 10.01 29.00 -34.72
N ALA A 95 11.34 29.18 -34.84
CA ALA A 95 12.33 28.26 -34.28
C ALA A 95 12.38 28.36 -32.74
N LEU A 96 12.27 29.58 -32.20
CA LEU A 96 12.18 29.80 -30.76
C LEU A 96 10.90 29.16 -30.18
N LEU A 97 9.76 29.33 -30.85
CA LEU A 97 8.48 28.76 -30.43
C LEU A 97 8.49 27.22 -30.44
N THR A 98 8.99 26.60 -31.53
CA THR A 98 9.08 25.13 -31.61
C THR A 98 10.04 24.56 -30.58
N HIS A 99 11.19 25.20 -30.34
CA HIS A 99 12.13 24.80 -29.30
C HIS A 99 11.52 24.92 -27.89
N GLU A 100 10.80 26.00 -27.62
CA GLU A 100 10.12 26.21 -26.34
C GLU A 100 9.05 25.14 -26.08
N LEU A 101 8.21 24.84 -27.08
CA LEU A 101 7.17 23.81 -26.99
C LEU A 101 7.76 22.41 -26.74
N ARG A 102 8.84 22.05 -27.45
CA ARG A 102 9.56 20.79 -27.20
C ARG A 102 10.08 20.72 -25.76
N THR A 103 10.69 21.81 -25.29
CA THR A 103 11.20 21.89 -23.91
C THR A 103 10.08 21.77 -22.88
N GLN A 104 8.94 22.42 -23.11
CA GLN A 104 7.77 22.34 -22.24
C GLN A 104 7.18 20.93 -22.22
N ARG A 105 7.08 20.28 -23.38
CA ARG A 105 6.60 18.89 -23.50
C ARG A 105 7.47 17.91 -22.72
N THR A 106 8.79 17.98 -22.86
CA THR A 106 9.73 17.12 -22.11
C THR A 106 9.63 17.35 -20.59
N ARG A 107 9.50 18.61 -20.17
CA ARG A 107 9.27 18.95 -18.75
C ARG A 107 7.94 18.40 -18.23
N LEU A 108 6.87 18.54 -18.99
CA LEU A 108 5.56 17.99 -18.66
C LEU A 108 5.63 16.47 -18.53
N GLU A 109 6.23 15.79 -19.49
CA GLU A 109 6.38 14.33 -19.47
C GLU A 109 7.14 13.86 -18.23
N THR A 110 8.23 14.55 -17.88
CA THR A 110 9.03 14.25 -16.69
C THR A 110 8.21 14.45 -15.41
N LEU A 111 7.50 15.59 -15.30
CA LEU A 111 6.64 15.87 -14.15
C LEU A 111 5.48 14.88 -14.02
N VAL A 112 4.82 14.53 -15.12
CA VAL A 112 3.73 13.54 -15.13
C VAL A 112 4.26 12.18 -14.66
N ARG A 113 5.41 11.74 -15.17
CA ARG A 113 6.06 10.50 -14.73
C ARG A 113 6.40 10.53 -13.24
N ASP A 114 6.98 11.62 -12.75
CA ASP A 114 7.30 11.81 -11.33
C ASP A 114 6.05 11.80 -10.44
N ARG A 115 4.96 12.43 -10.90
CA ARG A 115 3.70 12.48 -10.16
C ARG A 115 2.99 11.12 -10.14
N LEU A 116 3.03 10.37 -11.23
CA LEU A 116 2.54 9.00 -11.28
C LEU A 116 3.38 8.06 -10.39
N ALA A 117 4.71 8.21 -10.41
CA ALA A 117 5.59 7.47 -9.51
C ALA A 117 5.29 7.78 -8.03
N GLN A 118 5.00 9.03 -7.67
CA GLN A 118 4.53 9.41 -6.33
C GLN A 118 3.16 8.84 -5.96
N LEU A 119 2.31 8.56 -6.96
CA LEU A 119 1.03 7.88 -6.77
C LEU A 119 1.19 6.36 -6.67
N GLY A 120 2.34 5.80 -7.04
CA GLY A 120 2.59 4.37 -7.09
C GLY A 120 2.16 3.72 -8.40
N GLY A 121 1.89 4.50 -9.44
CA GLY A 121 1.60 4.00 -10.78
C GLY A 121 2.86 3.46 -11.47
N GLN A 122 2.68 2.48 -12.35
CA GLN A 122 3.73 2.02 -13.25
C GLN A 122 4.08 3.11 -14.28
N GLY A 123 5.31 3.07 -14.81
CA GLY A 123 5.78 4.03 -15.81
C GLY A 123 4.82 4.16 -16.99
N CYS A 124 4.72 5.37 -17.55
CA CYS A 124 3.98 5.66 -18.78
C CYS A 124 4.95 5.72 -19.98
N LEU A 125 4.54 5.15 -21.12
CA LEU A 125 5.34 5.14 -22.34
C LEU A 125 5.19 6.45 -23.14
N SER A 126 4.07 7.17 -22.95
CA SER A 126 3.81 8.45 -23.61
C SER A 126 3.21 9.49 -22.66
N LEU A 127 3.32 10.77 -23.03
CA LEU A 127 2.68 11.88 -22.31
C LEU A 127 1.15 11.75 -22.27
N VAL A 128 0.53 11.34 -23.39
CA VAL A 128 -0.93 11.18 -23.50
C VAL A 128 -1.44 10.12 -22.52
N GLU A 129 -0.81 8.93 -22.52
CA GLU A 129 -1.11 7.85 -21.58
C GLU A 129 -0.88 8.29 -20.12
N GLY A 130 0.20 9.05 -19.89
CA GLY A 130 0.51 9.60 -18.57
C GLY A 130 -0.56 10.58 -18.07
N LEU A 131 -1.04 11.48 -18.94
CA LEU A 131 -2.09 12.45 -18.61
C LEU A 131 -3.43 11.76 -18.35
N GLU A 132 -3.80 10.75 -19.15
CA GLU A 132 -5.02 9.96 -18.95
C GLU A 132 -4.99 9.17 -17.64
N ARG A 133 -3.87 8.52 -17.32
CA ARG A 133 -3.69 7.85 -16.02
C ARG A 133 -3.74 8.84 -14.87
N LEU A 134 -3.17 10.02 -15.03
CA LEU A 134 -3.20 11.05 -14.00
C LEU A 134 -4.64 11.53 -13.76
N GLU A 135 -5.40 11.76 -14.82
CA GLU A 135 -6.80 12.18 -14.79
C GLU A 135 -7.67 11.13 -14.08
N THR A 136 -7.61 9.88 -14.51
CA THR A 136 -8.34 8.74 -13.91
C THR A 136 -8.02 8.60 -12.42
N THR A 137 -6.74 8.58 -12.05
CA THR A 137 -6.31 8.47 -10.64
C THR A 137 -6.71 9.68 -9.78
N LEU A 138 -6.80 10.88 -10.37
CA LEU A 138 -7.17 12.08 -9.64
C LEU A 138 -8.67 12.18 -9.39
N LEU A 139 -9.47 11.79 -10.38
CA LEU A 139 -10.93 11.78 -10.34
C LEU A 139 -11.49 10.60 -9.56
N GLU A 140 -10.69 9.55 -9.36
CA GLU A 140 -11.08 8.43 -8.51
C GLU A 140 -11.51 8.94 -7.12
N PRO A 141 -12.76 8.62 -6.70
CA PRO A 141 -13.29 9.08 -5.44
C PRO A 141 -12.35 8.64 -4.30
N PRO A 142 -12.13 9.50 -3.29
CA PRO A 142 -11.36 9.07 -2.14
C PRO A 142 -12.03 7.82 -1.54
N ALA A 143 -11.21 6.80 -1.26
CA ALA A 143 -11.63 5.59 -0.59
C ALA A 143 -12.57 5.92 0.57
N PRO A 144 -13.79 5.33 0.63
CA PRO A 144 -14.72 5.61 1.70
C PRO A 144 -14.04 5.24 3.03
N PRO A 145 -14.24 6.05 4.09
CA PRO A 145 -13.66 5.75 5.39
C PRO A 145 -14.03 4.33 5.85
N LEU A 146 -13.26 3.80 6.81
CA LEU A 146 -13.68 2.58 7.50
C LEU A 146 -15.05 2.86 8.11
N PHE A 147 -16.04 2.03 7.81
CA PHE A 147 -17.39 2.20 8.35
C PHE A 147 -17.38 1.80 9.83
N GLU A 148 -18.19 2.47 10.66
CA GLU A 148 -18.42 2.00 12.03
C GLU A 148 -19.03 0.60 11.96
N GLY A 149 -18.31 -0.40 12.49
CA GLY A 149 -18.68 -1.82 12.39
C GLY A 149 -17.87 -2.63 11.37
N GLU A 150 -17.03 -2.00 10.56
CA GLU A 150 -16.11 -2.74 9.68
C GLU A 150 -15.02 -3.45 10.48
N GLN A 151 -14.86 -4.74 10.22
CA GLN A 151 -14.00 -5.57 11.03
C GLN A 151 -12.54 -5.48 10.60
N VAL A 152 -11.72 -5.21 11.61
CA VAL A 152 -10.28 -5.14 11.47
C VAL A 152 -9.71 -6.50 11.82
N LEU A 153 -9.31 -7.25 10.79
CA LEU A 153 -8.66 -8.56 10.93
C LEU A 153 -7.26 -8.40 11.51
N LEU A 154 -6.55 -7.39 11.01
CA LEU A 154 -5.20 -7.09 11.43
C LEU A 154 -4.95 -5.60 11.30
N SER A 155 -4.42 -5.02 12.37
CA SER A 155 -3.96 -3.64 12.36
C SER A 155 -2.47 -3.63 12.68
N ILE A 156 -1.64 -3.41 11.67
CA ILE A 156 -0.21 -3.16 11.85
C ILE A 156 0.04 -1.69 11.64
N GLY A 157 0.41 -0.97 12.69
CA GLY A 157 0.88 0.41 12.56
C GLY A 157 2.21 0.55 13.27
N ALA A 158 2.97 1.56 12.87
CA ALA A 158 4.12 1.94 13.67
C ALA A 158 3.64 2.32 15.07
N GLY A 159 4.21 1.68 16.09
CA GLY A 159 3.91 2.00 17.47
C GLY A 159 4.30 3.45 17.76
N TRP A 160 3.64 4.09 18.73
CA TRP A 160 4.06 5.42 19.20
C TRP A 160 5.52 5.43 19.65
N TRP A 161 6.03 4.30 20.12
CA TRP A 161 7.44 4.13 20.48
C TRP A 161 8.38 4.23 19.27
N GLU A 162 8.01 3.66 18.12
CA GLU A 162 8.82 3.76 16.90
C GLU A 162 8.84 5.21 16.42
N LEU A 163 7.70 5.91 16.48
CA LEU A 163 7.64 7.34 16.22
C LEU A 163 8.50 8.14 17.21
N ALA A 164 8.46 7.82 18.49
CA ALA A 164 9.29 8.46 19.50
C ALA A 164 10.78 8.28 19.19
N LEU A 165 11.22 7.07 18.80
CA LEU A 165 12.60 6.83 18.39
C LEU A 165 13.00 7.66 17.16
N TYR A 166 12.12 7.83 16.17
CA TYR A 166 12.39 8.72 15.03
C TYR A 166 12.48 10.20 15.45
N VAL A 167 11.61 10.65 16.35
CA VAL A 167 11.67 12.03 16.87
C VAL A 167 12.96 12.24 17.67
N VAL A 168 13.34 11.30 18.53
CA VAL A 168 14.60 11.34 19.28
C VAL A 168 15.81 11.33 18.33
N ALA A 169 15.81 10.50 17.29
CA ALA A 169 16.86 10.50 16.28
C ALA A 169 16.93 11.84 15.53
N LEU A 170 15.78 12.44 15.17
CA LEU A 170 15.72 13.75 14.52
C LEU A 170 16.27 14.85 15.45
N ILE A 171 15.88 14.84 16.73
CA ILE A 171 16.39 15.77 17.74
C ILE A 171 17.90 15.57 17.91
N GLY A 172 18.38 14.33 17.98
CA GLY A 172 19.80 14.02 18.05
C GLY A 172 20.58 14.52 16.84
N ILE A 173 20.05 14.34 15.63
CA ILE A 173 20.63 14.88 14.38
C ILE A 173 20.66 16.41 14.44
N LEU A 174 19.57 17.06 14.87
CA LEU A 174 19.50 18.51 15.01
C LEU A 174 20.51 19.03 16.04
N PHE A 175 20.66 18.34 17.17
CA PHE A 175 21.58 18.70 18.24
C PHE A 175 23.03 18.52 17.81
N TRP A 176 23.36 17.40 17.16
CA TRP A 176 24.70 17.12 16.61
C TRP A 176 25.11 18.13 15.53
N ASN A 177 24.13 18.65 14.80
CA ASN A 177 24.36 19.65 13.76
C ASN A 177 24.01 21.07 14.23
N ALA A 178 23.81 21.32 15.53
CA ALA A 178 23.39 22.62 16.03
C ALA A 178 24.43 23.70 15.71
N ASP A 179 25.72 23.42 15.91
CA ASP A 179 26.81 24.34 15.58
C ASP A 179 26.88 24.65 14.08
N LYS A 180 26.61 23.64 13.23
CA LYS A 180 26.54 23.82 11.77
C LYS A 180 25.31 24.60 11.34
N LEU A 181 24.16 24.40 11.99
CA LEU A 181 22.93 25.14 11.75
C LEU A 181 23.08 26.61 12.18
N LEU A 182 23.72 26.84 13.33
CA LEU A 182 24.03 28.19 13.83
C LEU A 182 25.06 28.88 12.93
N GLY A 183 26.07 28.13 12.45
CA GLY A 183 27.05 28.57 11.46
C GLY A 183 26.40 28.90 10.11
N PHE A 184 25.41 28.12 9.67
CA PHE A 184 24.61 28.37 8.46
C PHE A 184 23.80 29.66 8.59
N ILE A 185 23.11 29.88 9.72
CA ILE A 185 22.36 31.12 9.98
C ILE A 185 23.32 32.33 10.02
N ARG A 186 24.51 32.18 10.62
CA ARG A 186 25.54 33.24 10.62
C ARG A 186 26.14 33.51 9.23
N SER A 187 26.43 32.48 8.44
CA SER A 187 26.94 32.62 7.06
C SER A 187 25.93 33.24 6.12
N PHE A 188 24.63 32.99 6.32
CA PHE A 188 23.57 33.67 5.58
C PHE A 188 23.64 35.19 5.78
N ARG A 189 24.06 35.63 6.96
CA ARG A 189 24.28 37.05 7.28
C ARG A 189 25.58 37.62 6.71
N SER A 190 26.56 36.79 6.38
CA SER A 190 27.88 37.23 5.87
C SER A 190 28.04 37.09 4.35
N GLY A 191 27.06 36.52 3.63
CA GLY A 191 27.09 36.38 2.18
C GLY A 191 28.00 35.25 1.65
N SER A 192 28.48 34.36 2.52
CA SER A 192 29.39 33.29 2.13
C SER A 192 28.64 32.09 1.55
N VAL A 193 28.52 32.04 0.22
CA VAL A 193 27.74 31.05 -0.54
C VAL A 193 28.29 29.62 -0.38
N LEU A 194 29.61 29.45 -0.27
CA LEU A 194 30.27 28.13 -0.25
C LEU A 194 29.96 27.31 1.01
N TRP A 195 29.93 27.95 2.19
CA TRP A 195 29.56 27.29 3.45
C TRP A 195 28.07 26.98 3.54
N PHE A 196 27.24 27.82 2.92
CA PHE A 196 25.80 27.62 2.85
C PHE A 196 25.44 26.35 2.07
N VAL A 197 26.09 26.13 0.92
CA VAL A 197 25.84 24.96 0.07
C VAL A 197 26.32 23.67 0.75
N SER A 198 27.50 23.66 1.37
CA SER A 198 28.04 22.45 1.99
C SER A 198 27.25 22.00 3.23
N ALA A 199 26.91 22.94 4.12
CA ALA A 199 26.10 22.67 5.31
C ALA A 199 24.66 22.28 4.93
N GLY A 200 24.08 22.96 3.93
CA GLY A 200 22.76 22.64 3.39
C GLY A 200 22.68 21.22 2.81
N ILE A 201 23.68 20.82 2.01
CA ILE A 201 23.75 19.47 1.43
C ILE A 201 23.89 18.40 2.53
N GLN A 202 24.79 18.59 3.51
CA GLN A 202 24.93 17.63 4.62
C GLN A 202 23.63 17.48 5.43
N PHE A 203 22.97 18.59 5.73
CA PHE A 203 21.67 18.55 6.42
C PHE A 203 20.62 17.80 5.59
N LEU A 204 20.56 18.05 4.28
CA LEU A 204 19.62 17.39 3.39
C LEU A 204 19.88 15.89 3.31
N ILE A 205 21.14 15.47 3.21
CA ILE A 205 21.54 14.05 3.19
C ILE A 205 21.12 13.34 4.50
N LEU A 206 21.32 13.97 5.66
CA LEU A 206 21.00 13.39 6.96
C LEU A 206 19.50 13.35 7.25
N THR A 207 18.75 14.39 6.85
CA THR A 207 17.33 14.52 7.17
C THR A 207 16.39 13.89 6.15
N THR A 208 16.78 13.84 4.87
CA THR A 208 15.97 13.22 3.80
C THR A 208 15.58 11.77 4.08
N PRO A 209 16.46 10.85 4.53
CA PRO A 209 16.05 9.48 4.83
C PRO A 209 15.05 9.45 5.98
N VAL A 210 15.27 10.21 7.07
CA VAL A 210 14.34 10.29 8.20
C VAL A 210 12.97 10.79 7.74
N PHE A 211 12.94 11.85 6.93
CA PHE A 211 11.70 12.43 6.42
C PHE A 211 10.97 11.48 5.46
N ARG A 212 11.70 10.81 4.57
CA ARG A 212 11.18 9.79 3.65
C ARG A 212 10.61 8.60 4.41
N THR A 213 11.28 8.16 5.48
CA THR A 213 10.79 7.10 6.35
C THR A 213 9.53 7.54 7.08
N LEU A 214 9.51 8.74 7.67
CA LEU A 214 8.35 9.32 8.36
C LEU A 214 7.12 9.41 7.44
N TRP A 215 7.32 9.74 6.16
CA TRP A 215 6.26 9.77 5.15
C TRP A 215 5.75 8.39 4.74
N SER A 216 6.58 7.35 4.88
CA SER A 216 6.14 5.96 4.71
C SER A 216 5.56 5.33 5.97
N VAL A 217 5.74 5.95 7.14
CA VAL A 217 5.12 5.47 8.37
C VAL A 217 3.60 5.67 8.29
N GLY A 218 2.87 4.57 8.51
CA GLY A 218 1.43 4.58 8.54
C GLY A 218 0.86 3.37 9.27
N ARG A 219 -0.46 3.34 9.36
CA ARG A 219 -1.22 2.21 9.91
C ARG A 219 -1.87 1.45 8.75
N PHE A 220 -1.53 0.18 8.65
CA PHE A 220 -2.14 -0.78 7.76
C PHE A 220 -3.25 -1.51 8.49
N VAL A 221 -4.42 -1.56 7.84
CA VAL A 221 -5.61 -2.20 8.36
C VAL A 221 -6.07 -3.18 7.29
N LEU A 222 -5.98 -4.48 7.61
CA LEU A 222 -6.57 -5.53 6.79
C LEU A 222 -8.00 -5.76 7.26
N THR A 223 -8.94 -5.68 6.32
CA THR A 223 -10.35 -6.02 6.51
C THR A 223 -10.70 -7.19 5.58
N PRO A 224 -11.85 -7.87 5.78
CA PRO A 224 -12.24 -9.01 4.94
C PRO A 224 -12.40 -8.70 3.45
N ARG A 225 -12.53 -7.41 3.08
CA ARG A 225 -12.78 -6.96 1.70
C ARG A 225 -11.64 -6.12 1.14
N ARG A 226 -10.92 -5.41 2.00
CA ARG A 226 -9.96 -4.39 1.57
C ARG A 226 -8.74 -4.29 2.50
N LEU A 227 -7.59 -4.00 1.90
CA LEU A 227 -6.40 -3.55 2.59
C LEU A 227 -6.37 -2.02 2.58
N VAL A 228 -6.34 -1.41 3.76
CA VAL A 228 -6.34 0.04 3.93
C VAL A 228 -5.00 0.49 4.48
N TRP A 229 -4.36 1.46 3.83
CA TRP A 229 -3.18 2.13 4.33
C TRP A 229 -3.51 3.57 4.72
N LYS A 230 -3.35 3.86 6.01
CA LYS A 230 -3.51 5.20 6.59
C LYS A 230 -2.12 5.77 6.87
N PRO A 231 -1.52 6.56 5.95
CA PRO A 231 -0.28 7.26 6.24
C PRO A 231 -0.50 8.27 7.37
N LEU A 232 0.54 8.56 8.15
CA LEU A 232 0.50 9.65 9.13
C LEU A 232 0.25 11.01 8.47
N LEU A 233 0.86 11.21 7.30
CA LEU A 233 0.71 12.40 6.48
C LEU A 233 0.28 11.97 5.07
N GLY A 234 -0.93 12.36 4.68
CA GLY A 234 -1.42 12.13 3.32
C GLY A 234 -2.84 11.59 3.27
N LYS A 235 -3.20 11.00 2.12
CA LYS A 235 -4.51 10.39 1.91
C LYS A 235 -4.45 8.91 2.24
N THR A 236 -5.51 8.42 2.89
CA THR A 236 -5.73 6.99 3.04
C THR A 236 -5.83 6.36 1.65
N LYS A 237 -5.08 5.29 1.41
CA LYS A 237 -5.22 4.46 0.22
C LYS A 237 -5.93 3.17 0.59
N GLN A 238 -6.66 2.61 -0.36
CA GLN A 238 -7.42 1.39 -0.17
C GLN A 238 -7.24 0.52 -1.39
N LEU A 239 -6.92 -0.74 -1.15
CA LEU A 239 -6.88 -1.76 -2.17
C LEU A 239 -7.93 -2.82 -1.87
N SER A 240 -8.82 -3.08 -2.81
CA SER A 240 -9.80 -4.16 -2.66
C SER A 240 -9.12 -5.52 -2.86
N LEU A 241 -9.43 -6.51 -2.03
CA LEU A 241 -8.74 -7.80 -2.07
C LEU A 241 -9.06 -8.63 -3.33
N ASP A 242 -10.22 -8.37 -3.95
CA ASP A 242 -10.63 -8.95 -5.24
C ASP A 242 -9.80 -8.44 -6.43
N SER A 243 -9.36 -7.19 -6.37
CA SER A 243 -8.60 -6.53 -7.43
C SER A 243 -7.15 -7.01 -7.51
N ILE A 244 -6.68 -7.72 -6.48
CA ILE A 244 -5.31 -8.22 -6.40
C ILE A 244 -5.22 -9.48 -7.28
N PRO A 245 -4.40 -9.51 -8.34
CA PRO A 245 -4.17 -10.72 -9.13
C PRO A 245 -3.32 -11.72 -8.36
N PRO A 246 -3.29 -13.03 -8.71
CA PRO A 246 -2.52 -14.04 -7.97
C PRO A 246 -1.05 -13.70 -7.73
N GLN A 247 -0.42 -12.97 -8.66
CA GLN A 247 0.97 -12.52 -8.59
C GLN A 247 1.11 -11.07 -8.07
N GLY A 248 0.02 -10.46 -7.62
CA GLY A 248 -0.03 -9.06 -7.19
C GLY A 248 0.64 -8.81 -5.84
N ILE A 249 1.00 -9.86 -5.09
CA ILE A 249 1.64 -9.76 -3.78
C ILE A 249 3.11 -10.13 -3.92
N THR A 250 3.98 -9.14 -3.84
CA THR A 250 5.43 -9.34 -3.88
C THR A 250 6.09 -8.88 -2.60
N THR A 251 7.12 -9.61 -2.20
CA THR A 251 7.87 -9.37 -0.96
C THR A 251 9.32 -9.12 -1.30
N GLU A 252 9.81 -7.92 -0.96
CA GLU A 252 11.20 -7.53 -1.09
C GLU A 252 11.83 -7.53 0.32
N PRO A 253 12.59 -8.57 0.71
CA PRO A 253 13.26 -8.59 2.01
C PRO A 253 14.30 -7.47 2.09
N HIS A 254 14.42 -6.82 3.25
CA HIS A 254 15.41 -5.77 3.41
C HIS A 254 16.81 -6.38 3.51
N ALA A 255 17.78 -5.85 2.76
CA ALA A 255 19.16 -6.33 2.71
C ALA A 255 19.84 -6.50 4.09
N PHE A 256 19.45 -5.71 5.09
CA PHE A 256 20.11 -5.68 6.41
C PHE A 256 19.38 -6.49 7.49
N THR A 257 18.12 -6.87 7.26
CA THR A 257 17.28 -7.48 8.31
C THR A 257 16.33 -8.51 7.72
N LYS A 258 16.58 -9.79 8.00
CA LYS A 258 15.77 -10.91 7.48
C LYS A 258 14.29 -10.88 7.90
N LYS A 259 13.92 -10.08 8.91
CA LYS A 259 12.56 -10.05 9.50
C LYS A 259 11.71 -8.85 9.10
N THR A 260 12.31 -7.89 8.38
CA THR A 260 11.64 -6.67 7.91
C THR A 260 11.87 -6.53 6.41
N GLY A 261 10.89 -5.98 5.72
CA GLY A 261 10.97 -5.79 4.27
C GLY A 261 9.82 -4.95 3.75
N VAL A 262 9.75 -4.88 2.43
CA VAL A 262 8.68 -4.17 1.72
C VAL A 262 7.73 -5.21 1.14
N LEU A 263 6.48 -5.15 1.57
CA LEU A 263 5.39 -5.90 0.95
C LEU A 263 4.72 -4.99 -0.07
N ARG A 264 4.81 -5.33 -1.35
CA ARG A 264 4.11 -4.61 -2.41
C ARG A 264 2.86 -5.40 -2.78
N VAL A 265 1.72 -4.72 -2.75
CA VAL A 265 0.43 -5.27 -3.10
C VAL A 265 -0.12 -4.44 -4.25
N SER A 266 -0.20 -5.05 -5.41
CA SER A 266 -0.71 -4.45 -6.64
C SER A 266 -2.10 -5.01 -6.91
N GLY A 267 -3.07 -4.15 -7.22
CA GLY A 267 -4.41 -4.57 -7.62
C GLY A 267 -5.11 -3.47 -8.43
N GLY A 268 -5.70 -3.85 -9.56
CA GLY A 268 -6.21 -2.87 -10.53
C GLY A 268 -5.13 -1.85 -10.96
N SER A 269 -5.44 -0.56 -10.82
CA SER A 269 -4.54 0.57 -11.09
C SER A 269 -3.66 0.97 -9.90
N GLU A 270 -3.91 0.44 -8.70
CA GLU A 270 -3.24 0.86 -7.48
C GLU A 270 -2.13 -0.12 -7.06
N THR A 271 -1.01 0.44 -6.57
CA THR A 271 0.04 -0.32 -5.89
C THR A 271 0.29 0.27 -4.50
N LEU A 272 0.18 -0.58 -3.49
CA LEU A 272 0.50 -0.27 -2.11
C LEU A 272 1.85 -0.89 -1.73
N ALA A 273 2.82 -0.06 -1.37
CA ALA A 273 4.08 -0.50 -0.80
C ALA A 273 4.04 -0.33 0.71
N LEU A 274 3.82 -1.44 1.43
CA LEU A 274 3.90 -1.48 2.87
C LEU A 274 5.36 -1.71 3.28
N ARG A 275 5.96 -0.72 3.95
CA ARG A 275 7.36 -0.76 4.38
C ARG A 275 7.46 -1.10 5.87
N ASP A 276 8.61 -1.66 6.24
CA ASP A 276 9.01 -1.94 7.62
C ASP A 276 8.00 -2.81 8.40
N ILE A 277 7.31 -3.71 7.71
CA ILE A 277 6.40 -4.65 8.36
C ILE A 277 7.21 -5.68 9.13
N ARG A 278 7.02 -5.71 10.45
CA ARG A 278 7.40 -6.85 11.29
C ARG A 278 6.49 -8.02 10.94
N HIS A 279 7.07 -9.21 10.72
CA HIS A 279 6.35 -10.42 10.30
C HIS A 279 5.74 -10.31 8.88
N LEU A 280 6.55 -9.85 7.94
CA LEU A 280 6.17 -9.74 6.53
C LEU A 280 5.57 -11.03 5.94
N ASP A 281 6.13 -12.20 6.31
CA ASP A 281 5.59 -13.51 5.94
C ASP A 281 4.16 -13.72 6.45
N ARG A 282 3.90 -13.39 7.72
CA ARG A 282 2.56 -13.49 8.33
C ARG A 282 1.55 -12.58 7.62
N MET A 283 1.93 -11.36 7.29
CA MET A 283 1.05 -10.43 6.56
C MET A 283 0.74 -10.96 5.16
N ARG A 284 1.76 -11.45 4.43
CA ARG A 284 1.58 -12.08 3.13
C ARG A 284 0.63 -13.28 3.23
N ALA A 285 0.86 -14.17 4.19
CA ALA A 285 0.02 -15.32 4.44
C ALA A 285 -1.46 -14.94 4.68
N LEU A 286 -1.70 -13.93 5.52
CA LEU A 286 -3.06 -13.45 5.81
C LEU A 286 -3.73 -12.83 4.59
N LEU A 287 -3.01 -12.02 3.79
CA LEU A 287 -3.57 -11.46 2.56
C LEU A 287 -3.97 -12.56 1.57
N GLU A 288 -3.10 -13.54 1.36
CA GLU A 288 -3.43 -14.64 0.46
C GLU A 288 -4.57 -15.51 0.97
N LEU A 289 -4.63 -15.73 2.29
CA LEU A 289 -5.68 -16.50 2.95
C LEU A 289 -7.06 -15.83 2.80
N HIS A 290 -7.14 -14.51 3.02
CA HIS A 290 -8.39 -13.73 2.88
C HIS A 290 -8.82 -13.47 1.43
N ARG A 291 -7.96 -13.77 0.46
CA ARG A 291 -8.33 -13.79 -0.97
C ARG A 291 -9.01 -15.09 -1.39
N ARG A 292 -9.02 -16.12 -0.53
CA ARG A 292 -9.64 -17.40 -0.86
C ARG A 292 -11.17 -17.34 -0.72
N PRO A 293 -11.93 -18.05 -1.58
CA PRO A 293 -13.39 -18.03 -1.55
C PRO A 293 -14.01 -18.40 -0.20
N LEU A 294 -13.33 -19.23 0.60
CA LEU A 294 -13.80 -19.64 1.92
C LEU A 294 -13.94 -18.45 2.89
N LEU A 295 -13.00 -17.49 2.83
CA LEU A 295 -12.92 -16.38 3.79
C LEU A 295 -13.32 -15.04 3.18
N PHE A 296 -13.15 -14.86 1.87
CA PHE A 296 -13.38 -13.61 1.17
C PHE A 296 -14.81 -13.09 1.41
N GLY A 297 -14.92 -11.95 2.12
CA GLY A 297 -16.19 -11.29 2.41
C GLY A 297 -17.17 -12.06 3.32
N ARG A 298 -16.80 -13.25 3.84
CA ARG A 298 -17.66 -14.11 4.69
C ARG A 298 -17.39 -13.98 6.18
N VAL A 299 -16.31 -13.29 6.55
CA VAL A 299 -15.93 -13.09 7.94
C VAL A 299 -16.92 -12.17 8.65
N LEU A 300 -17.45 -12.65 9.78
CA LEU A 300 -18.41 -11.98 10.67
C LEU A 300 -17.79 -11.40 11.93
N GLY A 301 -16.48 -11.54 12.12
CA GLY A 301 -15.71 -10.77 13.11
C GLY A 301 -15.22 -11.63 14.25
N PRO A 302 -14.93 -11.03 15.42
CA PRO A 302 -14.62 -11.81 16.60
C PRO A 302 -15.72 -12.85 16.85
N PRO A 303 -15.38 -14.11 17.16
CA PRO A 303 -16.37 -15.16 17.36
C PRO A 303 -17.31 -14.75 18.50
N THR A 304 -18.63 -14.75 18.21
CA THR A 304 -19.68 -14.50 19.22
C THR A 304 -20.04 -15.76 19.99
N TYR A 305 -19.51 -16.91 19.58
CA TYR A 305 -19.76 -18.21 20.18
C TYR A 305 -18.60 -18.63 21.11
N PRO A 306 -18.84 -19.50 22.11
CA PRO A 306 -17.79 -20.03 22.98
C PRO A 306 -16.73 -20.80 22.17
N LEU A 307 -15.48 -20.35 22.24
CA LEU A 307 -14.34 -20.96 21.57
C LEU A 307 -13.07 -20.74 22.40
N ALA A 308 -12.27 -21.79 22.54
CA ALA A 308 -10.89 -21.68 23.02
C ALA A 308 -9.96 -22.49 22.11
N MET A 309 -8.79 -21.94 21.80
CA MET A 309 -7.78 -22.60 20.98
C MET A 309 -6.39 -22.39 21.56
N PHE A 310 -5.62 -23.46 21.75
CA PHE A 310 -4.26 -23.38 22.28
C PHE A 310 -3.45 -24.62 21.92
N GLN A 311 -2.13 -24.51 22.04
CA GLN A 311 -1.22 -25.62 21.80
C GLN A 311 -1.37 -26.68 22.90
N ALA A 312 -1.42 -27.94 22.49
CA ALA A 312 -1.54 -29.09 23.36
C ALA A 312 -0.69 -30.26 22.87
N THR A 313 -0.41 -31.17 23.79
CA THR A 313 0.28 -32.41 23.53
C THR A 313 -0.67 -33.58 23.75
N ARG A 314 -0.78 -34.46 22.77
CA ARG A 314 -1.55 -35.70 22.81
C ARG A 314 -0.66 -36.85 23.25
N ARG A 315 -1.01 -37.52 24.35
CA ARG A 315 -0.30 -38.68 24.90
C ARG A 315 -1.20 -39.91 24.95
N PRO A 316 -0.74 -41.09 24.50
CA PRO A 316 -1.51 -42.33 24.68
C PRO A 316 -1.69 -42.64 26.17
N VAL A 317 -2.85 -43.21 26.54
CA VAL A 317 -3.19 -43.52 27.95
C VAL A 317 -2.19 -44.46 28.62
N LEU A 318 -1.58 -45.35 27.83
CA LEU A 318 -0.66 -46.40 28.31
C LEU A 318 0.81 -46.02 28.21
N SER A 319 1.12 -44.82 27.71
CA SER A 319 2.50 -44.41 27.54
C SER A 319 3.04 -43.81 28.83
N GLY A 320 4.14 -44.38 29.34
CA GLY A 320 4.89 -43.80 30.44
C GLY A 320 5.41 -42.39 30.14
N PRO A 321 5.95 -41.67 31.14
CA PRO A 321 6.39 -40.28 31.00
C PRO A 321 7.48 -40.05 29.94
N GLU A 322 8.11 -41.11 29.43
CA GLU A 322 9.20 -41.06 28.45
C GLU A 322 8.75 -41.05 26.98
N HIS A 323 7.47 -41.31 26.66
CA HIS A 323 7.04 -41.19 25.27
C HIS A 323 6.82 -39.71 24.91
N GLU A 324 7.52 -39.26 23.87
CA GLU A 324 7.29 -37.96 23.25
C GLU A 324 5.84 -37.90 22.77
N GLY A 325 5.04 -37.08 23.44
CA GLY A 325 3.67 -36.83 23.02
C GLY A 325 3.64 -36.03 21.72
N GLU A 326 2.57 -36.19 20.97
CA GLU A 326 2.39 -35.48 19.70
C GLU A 326 1.88 -34.07 19.94
N SER A 327 2.61 -33.06 19.46
CA SER A 327 2.20 -31.66 19.55
C SER A 327 1.17 -31.28 18.48
N GLY A 328 0.20 -30.45 18.86
CA GLY A 328 -0.83 -29.98 17.97
C GLY A 328 -1.70 -28.89 18.58
N LEU A 329 -2.67 -28.41 17.81
CA LEU A 329 -3.63 -27.42 18.24
C LEU A 329 -4.88 -28.10 18.82
N LEU A 330 -5.25 -27.74 20.04
CA LEU A 330 -6.53 -28.09 20.63
C LEU A 330 -7.55 -26.99 20.33
N VAL A 331 -8.73 -27.38 19.87
CA VAL A 331 -9.87 -26.51 19.60
C VAL A 331 -11.04 -26.97 20.45
N LEU A 332 -11.48 -26.13 21.38
CA LEU A 332 -12.58 -26.38 22.29
C LEU A 332 -13.82 -25.61 21.84
N ARG A 333 -14.92 -26.33 21.64
CA ARG A 333 -16.23 -25.81 21.23
C ARG A 333 -17.31 -26.33 22.16
N SER A 334 -18.49 -25.69 22.18
CA SER A 334 -19.62 -26.09 23.03
C SER A 334 -20.05 -27.55 22.80
N GLY A 335 -20.03 -28.05 21.57
CA GLY A 335 -20.41 -29.43 21.25
C GLY A 335 -19.25 -30.44 21.13
N GLN A 336 -18.01 -29.96 20.99
CA GLN A 336 -16.91 -30.81 20.55
C GLN A 336 -15.53 -30.34 21.00
N VAL A 337 -14.61 -31.30 21.08
CA VAL A 337 -13.19 -31.11 21.33
C VAL A 337 -12.43 -31.68 20.14
N ALA A 338 -11.64 -30.86 19.45
CA ALA A 338 -10.85 -31.28 18.31
C ALA A 338 -9.36 -31.12 18.59
N PHE A 339 -8.55 -32.11 18.21
CA PHE A 339 -7.10 -32.06 18.22
C PHE A 339 -6.56 -32.16 16.80
N LEU A 340 -5.74 -31.19 16.41
CA LEU A 340 -5.14 -31.06 15.08
C LEU A 340 -3.61 -31.16 15.20
N PRO A 341 -2.97 -32.25 14.75
CA PRO A 341 -1.53 -32.42 14.87
C PRO A 341 -0.76 -31.42 14.00
N GLU A 342 0.39 -30.97 14.48
CA GLU A 342 1.20 -29.95 13.79
C GLU A 342 1.77 -30.44 12.45
N GLN A 343 2.13 -31.73 12.38
CA GLN A 343 2.69 -32.38 11.19
C GLN A 343 1.70 -32.44 10.01
N GLY A 344 0.40 -32.21 10.25
CA GLY A 344 -0.65 -32.24 9.23
C GLY A 344 -1.04 -30.88 8.64
N SER A 345 -0.35 -29.79 8.99
CA SER A 345 -0.76 -28.42 8.60
C SER A 345 -0.91 -28.20 7.10
N ASP A 346 0.01 -28.72 6.27
CA ASP A 346 -0.08 -28.62 4.81
C ASP A 346 -1.26 -29.41 4.23
N SER A 347 -1.57 -30.58 4.81
CA SER A 347 -2.74 -31.39 4.41
C SER A 347 -4.04 -30.66 4.71
N VAL A 348 -4.13 -30.01 5.88
CA VAL A 348 -5.30 -29.18 6.24
C VAL A 348 -5.46 -28.01 5.27
N LEU A 349 -4.36 -27.30 4.95
CA LEU A 349 -4.41 -26.19 4.03
C LEU A 349 -4.87 -26.60 2.63
N ARG A 350 -4.42 -27.76 2.15
CA ARG A 350 -4.84 -28.30 0.86
C ARG A 350 -6.31 -28.72 0.87
N ALA A 351 -6.78 -29.33 1.95
CA ALA A 351 -8.18 -29.73 2.09
C ALA A 351 -9.11 -28.50 2.10
N LEU A 352 -8.83 -27.51 2.95
CA LEU A 352 -9.71 -26.35 3.13
C LEU A 352 -9.65 -25.32 1.99
N PHE A 353 -8.48 -25.11 1.39
CA PHE A 353 -8.25 -24.02 0.44
C PHE A 353 -7.83 -24.48 -0.96
N GLY A 354 -7.73 -25.80 -1.18
CA GLY A 354 -7.24 -26.38 -2.42
C GLY A 354 -5.75 -26.14 -2.64
N GLU A 355 -5.31 -26.21 -3.90
CA GLU A 355 -3.91 -25.98 -4.25
C GLU A 355 -3.52 -24.49 -4.18
N TRP A 356 -2.27 -24.28 -3.78
CA TRP A 356 -1.66 -22.96 -3.67
C TRP A 356 -0.74 -22.71 -4.87
N PRO A 357 -0.98 -21.66 -5.69
CA PRO A 357 -0.21 -21.41 -6.91
C PRO A 357 1.29 -21.29 -6.68
N THR A 358 1.70 -20.83 -5.50
CA THR A 358 3.11 -20.61 -5.13
C THR A 358 3.55 -21.47 -3.94
N GLY A 359 2.84 -22.57 -3.65
CA GLY A 359 3.01 -23.34 -2.43
C GLY A 359 2.45 -22.65 -1.18
N CYS A 360 2.53 -23.34 -0.04
CA CYS A 360 2.05 -22.85 1.25
C CYS A 360 2.76 -21.53 1.62
N PRO A 361 2.02 -20.44 1.95
CA PRO A 361 2.62 -19.19 2.34
C PRO A 361 3.47 -19.37 3.60
N LYS A 362 4.74 -18.93 3.54
CA LYS A 362 5.59 -18.89 4.74
C LYS A 362 4.91 -18.06 5.83
N GLY A 363 5.01 -18.53 7.07
CA GLY A 363 4.40 -17.86 8.23
C GLY A 363 2.91 -18.16 8.43
N LEU A 364 2.27 -18.95 7.57
CA LEU A 364 0.95 -19.50 7.83
C LEU A 364 1.07 -20.73 8.74
N THR A 365 0.77 -20.56 10.03
CA THR A 365 0.76 -21.66 10.99
C THR A 365 -0.66 -22.17 11.20
N LEU A 366 -0.80 -23.43 11.64
CA LEU A 366 -2.09 -24.03 11.98
C LEU A 366 -2.89 -23.18 12.99
N PRO A 367 -2.31 -22.67 14.10
CA PRO A 367 -3.02 -21.75 15.00
C PRO A 367 -3.50 -20.48 14.31
N LEU A 368 -2.67 -19.87 13.45
CA LEU A 368 -3.04 -18.65 12.74
C LEU A 368 -4.20 -18.89 11.79
N MET A 369 -4.15 -19.99 11.04
CA MET A 369 -5.22 -20.38 10.12
C MET A 369 -6.53 -20.61 10.87
N MET A 370 -6.50 -21.39 11.97
CA MET A 370 -7.70 -21.64 12.78
C MET A 370 -8.25 -20.37 13.42
N GLN A 371 -7.38 -19.45 13.84
CA GLN A 371 -7.77 -18.12 14.31
C GLN A 371 -8.47 -17.29 13.22
N GLN A 372 -8.10 -17.43 11.95
CA GLN A 372 -8.82 -16.74 10.87
C GLN A 372 -10.15 -17.43 10.54
N LEU A 373 -10.18 -18.76 10.57
CA LEU A 373 -11.40 -19.53 10.36
C LEU A 373 -12.44 -19.27 11.46
N SER A 374 -12.02 -19.01 12.70
CA SER A 374 -12.93 -18.69 13.80
C SER A 374 -13.69 -17.38 13.63
N LEU A 375 -13.39 -16.62 12.57
CA LEU A 375 -14.12 -15.41 12.24
C LEU A 375 -15.30 -15.70 11.29
N LEU A 376 -15.47 -16.96 10.87
CA LEU A 376 -16.61 -17.42 10.08
C LEU A 376 -17.86 -17.62 10.97
N PRO A 377 -19.05 -17.73 10.36
CA PRO A 377 -20.24 -18.21 11.07
C PRO A 377 -19.98 -19.56 11.75
N GLU A 378 -20.63 -19.78 12.89
CA GLU A 378 -20.45 -20.97 13.73
C GLU A 378 -20.51 -22.30 12.95
N ALA A 379 -21.56 -22.50 12.15
CA ALA A 379 -21.75 -23.71 11.37
C ALA A 379 -20.66 -23.92 10.29
N ASP A 380 -20.14 -22.84 9.72
CA ASP A 380 -19.07 -22.93 8.73
C ASP A 380 -17.73 -23.22 9.41
N PHE A 381 -17.48 -22.64 10.58
CA PHE A 381 -16.29 -22.93 11.38
C PHE A 381 -16.26 -24.41 11.81
N ASP A 382 -17.34 -24.94 12.34
CA ASP A 382 -17.40 -26.33 12.79
C ASP A 382 -17.18 -27.31 11.62
N ARG A 383 -17.76 -27.04 10.44
CA ARG A 383 -17.48 -27.81 9.21
C ARG A 383 -15.99 -27.77 8.83
N CYS A 384 -15.35 -26.60 8.93
CA CYS A 384 -13.92 -26.46 8.64
C CYS A 384 -13.06 -27.22 9.66
N VAL A 385 -13.45 -27.24 10.93
CA VAL A 385 -12.75 -28.02 11.98
C VAL A 385 -12.84 -29.51 11.68
N GLU A 386 -14.02 -30.02 11.35
CA GLU A 386 -14.20 -31.44 10.99
C GLU A 386 -13.36 -31.85 9.78
N GLU A 387 -13.33 -31.02 8.75
CA GLU A 387 -12.52 -31.24 7.56
C GLU A 387 -11.02 -31.16 7.87
N ALA A 388 -10.60 -30.20 8.69
CA ALA A 388 -9.22 -30.09 9.16
C ALA A 388 -8.80 -31.32 9.96
N VAL A 389 -9.66 -31.85 10.84
CA VAL A 389 -9.39 -33.08 11.60
C VAL A 389 -9.22 -34.25 10.65
N ARG A 390 -10.13 -34.41 9.67
CA ARG A 390 -10.05 -35.48 8.68
C ARG A 390 -8.76 -35.42 7.85
N ALA A 391 -8.37 -34.22 7.42
CA ALA A 391 -7.20 -34.02 6.58
C ALA A 391 -5.86 -34.16 7.32
N SER A 392 -5.81 -33.78 8.60
CA SER A 392 -4.60 -33.87 9.43
C SER A 392 -4.37 -35.25 10.05
N GLY A 393 -5.36 -36.15 10.00
CA GLY A 393 -5.33 -37.37 10.82
C GLY A 393 -5.51 -37.06 12.32
N GLY A 394 -6.12 -35.91 12.62
CA GLY A 394 -6.43 -35.49 13.97
C GLY A 394 -7.52 -36.34 14.63
N ALA A 395 -8.07 -35.83 15.73
CA ALA A 395 -9.17 -36.50 16.41
C ALA A 395 -10.23 -35.49 16.86
N LEU A 396 -11.48 -35.95 16.86
CA LEU A 396 -12.65 -35.18 17.24
C LEU A 396 -13.46 -36.00 18.25
N TRP A 397 -13.80 -35.38 19.38
CA TRP A 397 -14.58 -36.00 20.44
C TRP A 397 -15.80 -35.13 20.77
N PRO A 398 -16.99 -35.72 20.98
CA PRO A 398 -18.12 -34.99 21.54
C PRO A 398 -17.79 -34.49 22.95
N SER A 399 -18.18 -33.26 23.29
CA SER A 399 -17.87 -32.65 24.59
C SER A 399 -18.36 -33.49 25.77
N ALA A 400 -19.53 -34.14 25.65
CA ALA A 400 -20.11 -35.04 26.65
C ALA A 400 -19.24 -36.27 26.99
N THR A 401 -18.26 -36.60 26.15
CA THR A 401 -17.35 -37.74 26.35
C THR A 401 -15.99 -37.34 26.91
N VAL A 402 -15.75 -36.04 27.13
CA VAL A 402 -14.43 -35.52 27.54
C VAL A 402 -14.49 -35.05 28.98
N ASN A 403 -13.71 -35.72 29.83
CA ASN A 403 -13.45 -35.24 31.18
C ASN A 403 -12.40 -34.12 31.12
N HIS A 404 -12.53 -33.10 31.96
CA HIS A 404 -11.59 -31.99 32.02
C HIS A 404 -11.21 -31.68 33.46
N GLY A 405 -10.01 -31.16 33.67
CA GLY A 405 -9.54 -30.71 34.97
C GLY A 405 -8.16 -30.06 34.90
N PRO A 406 -7.69 -29.48 36.02
CA PRO A 406 -6.32 -29.00 36.11
C PRO A 406 -5.34 -30.16 35.91
N ALA A 407 -4.23 -29.91 35.21
CA ALA A 407 -3.18 -30.90 35.05
C ALA A 407 -2.57 -31.26 36.42
N PRO A 408 -2.15 -32.52 36.67
CA PRO A 408 -1.55 -32.94 37.94
C PRO A 408 -0.29 -32.15 38.32
N SER A 409 0.41 -31.60 37.34
CA SER A 409 1.57 -30.72 37.51
C SER A 409 1.23 -29.35 38.10
N GLY A 410 -0.05 -29.01 38.24
CA GLY A 410 -0.53 -27.68 38.61
C GLY A 410 -0.33 -26.62 37.53
N ARG A 411 0.28 -26.98 36.39
CA ARG A 411 0.50 -26.09 35.24
C ARG A 411 -0.20 -26.66 34.02
N GLY A 412 -1.35 -26.08 33.68
CA GLY A 412 -2.11 -26.40 32.48
C GLY A 412 -3.43 -27.14 32.73
N TYR A 413 -4.08 -27.52 31.64
CA TYR A 413 -5.37 -28.22 31.62
C TYR A 413 -5.20 -29.59 30.99
N LEU A 414 -5.93 -30.55 31.56
CA LEU A 414 -6.01 -31.92 31.10
C LEU A 414 -7.40 -32.18 30.55
N PHE A 415 -7.46 -32.70 29.34
CA PHE A 415 -8.68 -33.19 28.71
C PHE A 415 -8.51 -34.67 28.41
N SER A 416 -9.40 -35.49 28.95
CA SER A 416 -9.36 -36.95 28.87
C SER A 416 -10.67 -37.47 28.29
N PRO A 417 -10.71 -37.79 26.98
CA PRO A 417 -11.81 -38.53 26.39
C PRO A 417 -12.01 -39.87 27.10
N ARG A 418 -13.27 -40.30 27.32
CA ARG A 418 -13.61 -41.58 27.98
C ARG A 418 -12.89 -42.79 27.39
N GLN A 419 -12.65 -42.75 26.08
CA GLN A 419 -11.87 -43.74 25.34
C GLN A 419 -10.95 -42.98 24.39
N GLY A 420 -9.73 -42.70 24.82
CA GLY A 420 -8.79 -41.98 23.97
C GLY A 420 -7.57 -41.45 24.69
N PRO A 421 -6.62 -40.88 23.93
CA PRO A 421 -5.41 -40.29 24.47
C PRO A 421 -5.71 -39.08 25.37
N VAL A 422 -4.86 -38.86 26.35
CA VAL A 422 -4.92 -37.70 27.23
C VAL A 422 -4.30 -36.50 26.52
N LEU A 423 -4.99 -35.36 26.58
CA LEU A 423 -4.55 -34.10 25.99
C LEU A 423 -4.15 -33.16 27.11
N THR A 424 -2.92 -32.65 27.04
CA THR A 424 -2.40 -31.68 28.02
C THR A 424 -1.96 -30.42 27.31
N GLY A 425 -2.45 -29.26 27.72
CA GLY A 425 -2.00 -27.98 27.19
C GLY A 425 -1.81 -26.95 28.29
N VAL A 426 -0.95 -25.98 28.04
CA VAL A 426 -0.68 -24.87 28.97
C VAL A 426 -1.25 -23.61 28.32
N PRO A 427 -2.52 -23.27 28.58
CA PRO A 427 -3.12 -22.05 28.06
C PRO A 427 -2.52 -20.82 28.75
N ASP A 428 -2.41 -19.72 28.00
CA ASP A 428 -2.09 -18.42 28.57
C ASP A 428 -3.24 -17.93 29.47
N ASP A 429 -2.95 -17.05 30.43
CA ASP A 429 -3.96 -16.53 31.38
C ASP A 429 -5.20 -15.94 30.67
N SER A 430 -4.99 -15.27 29.53
CA SER A 430 -6.08 -14.70 28.71
C SER A 430 -7.04 -15.74 28.11
N LEU A 431 -6.62 -17.01 28.01
CA LEU A 431 -7.41 -18.10 27.45
C LEU A 431 -8.19 -18.88 28.52
N LEU A 432 -7.84 -18.73 29.80
CA LEU A 432 -8.52 -19.43 30.90
C LEU A 432 -10.00 -19.08 30.95
N GLU A 433 -10.34 -17.80 30.87
CA GLU A 433 -11.74 -17.35 30.81
C GLU A 433 -12.49 -17.94 29.61
N ALA A 434 -11.83 -18.07 28.46
CA ALA A 434 -12.44 -18.64 27.26
C ALA A 434 -12.69 -20.14 27.44
N ILE A 435 -11.75 -20.88 28.04
CA ILE A 435 -11.90 -22.29 28.37
C ILE A 435 -13.06 -22.48 29.35
N ASP A 436 -13.12 -21.69 30.42
CA ASP A 436 -14.18 -21.78 31.43
C ASP A 436 -15.55 -21.49 30.83
N ARG A 437 -15.66 -20.49 29.93
CA ARG A 437 -16.91 -20.23 29.18
C ARG A 437 -17.35 -21.41 28.34
N VAL A 438 -16.42 -22.07 27.63
CA VAL A 438 -16.73 -23.25 26.80
C VAL A 438 -17.15 -24.43 27.68
N VAL A 439 -16.39 -24.71 28.73
CA VAL A 439 -16.64 -25.80 29.67
C VAL A 439 -17.97 -25.61 30.42
N HIS A 440 -18.32 -24.37 30.77
CA HIS A 440 -19.62 -24.05 31.37
C HIS A 440 -20.77 -24.45 30.45
N HIS A 441 -20.65 -24.20 29.14
CA HIS A 441 -21.64 -24.61 28.15
C HIS A 441 -21.75 -26.13 27.96
N TRP A 442 -20.76 -26.92 28.39
CA TRP A 442 -20.87 -28.39 28.34
C TRP A 442 -21.74 -28.96 29.45
N ARG A 443 -21.99 -28.17 30.50
CA ARG A 443 -22.75 -28.58 31.68
C ARG A 443 -24.21 -28.13 31.65
N SER A 444 -24.51 -27.08 30.88
CA SER A 444 -25.85 -26.62 30.53
C SER A 444 -26.45 -27.52 29.45
#